data_AF-A0A0H3D4G1-F1
#
_entry.id   AF-A0A0H3D4G1-F1
#
_cell.length_a   1.000
_cell.length_b   1.000
_cell.length_c   1.000
_cell.angle_alpha   90.00
_cell.angle_beta   90.00
_cell.angle_gamma   90.00
#
_symmetry.space_group_name_H-M   'P 1'
#
loop_
_entity.id
_entity.type
_entity.pdbx_description
1 polymer ?
#
loop_
_entity_poly.entity_id
_entity_poly.type
_entity_poly.pdbx_seq_one_letter_code
_entity_poly.pdbx_strand_id
1 'polypeptide(L)'
;MNVPGDPAVPSPGERLETLLAILLAGPGRRPAEEIVRQLTDLYGEGLTRIVGTLREHAPALVGAIAADDVVASLLALHDLHPLDAQARVRRALDRIRPQVGAVGYLGIDDGVVRLSLGASRGCSSAARTARATVEAAVRDAAPEVSGVEIVAEAVPALYQIGMGPPGAPEGRAS
;
A
#
# COMPACT_ATOMS: atom_id res chain seq x y z
N MET A 1 7.13 -28.85 25.18
CA MET A 1 8.40 -29.10 24.47
C MET A 1 8.45 -28.18 23.27
N ASN A 2 9.32 -27.17 23.30
CA ASN A 2 9.58 -26.29 22.16
C ASN A 2 10.75 -26.90 21.38
N VAL A 3 10.51 -27.35 20.15
CA VAL A 3 11.60 -27.75 19.25
C VAL A 3 12.19 -26.46 18.67
N PRO A 4 13.47 -26.14 18.92
CA PRO A 4 14.11 -24.99 18.29
C PRO A 4 14.10 -25.19 16.77
N GLY A 5 13.55 -24.21 16.04
CA GLY A 5 13.33 -24.28 14.61
C GLY A 5 14.63 -24.49 13.82
N ASP A 6 14.59 -25.48 12.94
CA ASP A 6 15.47 -25.65 11.78
C ASP A 6 15.59 -24.29 11.04
N PRO A 7 16.78 -23.83 10.59
CA PRO A 7 16.87 -22.62 9.77
C PRO A 7 15.87 -22.72 8.60
N ALA A 8 14.87 -21.84 8.61
CA ALA A 8 13.73 -21.93 7.69
C ALA A 8 14.22 -21.99 6.25
N VAL A 9 13.85 -23.05 5.53
CA VAL A 9 14.10 -23.16 4.08
C VAL A 9 13.46 -21.94 3.42
N PRO A 10 14.22 -21.15 2.63
CA PRO A 10 13.67 -19.94 2.02
C PRO A 10 12.51 -20.31 1.11
N SER A 11 11.46 -19.50 1.18
CA SER A 11 10.29 -19.61 0.33
C SER A 11 10.67 -19.54 -1.16
N PRO A 12 9.81 -20.04 -2.06
CA PRO A 12 10.05 -19.89 -3.50
C PRO A 12 10.29 -18.44 -3.92
N GLY A 13 9.58 -17.48 -3.30
CA GLY A 13 9.74 -16.04 -3.55
C GLY A 13 11.12 -15.52 -3.13
N GLU A 14 11.54 -15.79 -1.89
CA GLU A 14 12.86 -15.35 -1.40
C GLU A 14 14.02 -15.95 -2.19
N ARG A 15 13.86 -17.22 -2.62
CA ARG A 15 14.83 -17.87 -3.50
C ARG A 15 14.88 -17.21 -4.87
N LEU A 16 13.73 -16.88 -5.45
CA LEU A 16 13.62 -16.18 -6.73
C LEU A 16 14.28 -14.79 -6.65
N GLU A 17 13.96 -14.01 -5.61
CA GLU A 17 14.56 -12.69 -5.37
C GLU A 17 16.09 -12.76 -5.28
N THR A 18 16.61 -13.75 -4.56
CA THR A 18 18.06 -13.96 -4.43
C THR A 18 18.71 -14.24 -5.79
N LEU A 19 18.11 -15.13 -6.60
CA LEU A 19 18.61 -15.46 -7.93
C LEU A 19 18.53 -14.26 -8.88
N LEU A 20 17.43 -13.52 -8.83
CA LEU A 20 17.26 -12.29 -9.61
C LEU A 20 18.30 -11.25 -9.22
N ALA A 21 18.53 -11.02 -7.92
CA ALA A 21 19.54 -10.07 -7.45
C ALA A 21 20.95 -10.42 -8.00
N ILE A 22 21.32 -11.70 -7.99
CA ILE A 22 22.58 -12.18 -8.56
C ILE A 22 22.66 -11.90 -10.06
N LEU A 23 21.60 -12.24 -10.81
CA LEU A 23 21.56 -12.06 -12.26
C LEU A 23 21.60 -10.59 -12.67
N LEU A 24 20.84 -9.74 -11.96
CA LEU A 24 20.71 -8.31 -12.22
C LEU A 24 21.99 -7.53 -11.90
N ALA A 25 22.84 -8.04 -11.00
CA ALA A 25 24.13 -7.44 -10.66
C ALA A 25 25.23 -7.70 -11.71
N GLY A 26 24.97 -8.55 -12.71
CA GLY A 26 25.98 -9.03 -13.65
C GLY A 26 25.56 -8.97 -15.13
N PRO A 27 26.31 -9.64 -16.02
CA PRO A 27 26.01 -9.66 -17.46
C PRO A 27 24.67 -10.36 -17.79
N GLY A 28 24.11 -11.11 -16.83
CA GLY A 28 22.82 -11.78 -16.93
C GLY A 28 21.61 -10.87 -16.80
N ARG A 29 21.79 -9.57 -16.53
CA ARG A 29 20.68 -8.62 -16.30
C ARG A 29 19.65 -8.61 -17.42
N ARG A 30 20.07 -8.35 -18.66
CA ARG A 30 19.16 -8.26 -19.81
C ARG A 30 18.42 -9.58 -20.08
N PRO A 31 19.09 -10.75 -20.15
CA PRO A 31 18.39 -12.03 -20.26
C PRO A 31 17.42 -12.31 -19.12
N ALA A 32 17.77 -11.97 -17.88
CA ALA A 32 16.90 -12.19 -16.73
C ALA A 32 15.62 -11.33 -16.81
N GLU A 33 15.76 -10.03 -17.13
CA GLU A 33 14.63 -9.14 -17.36
C GLU A 33 13.72 -9.66 -18.50
N GLU A 34 14.31 -10.13 -19.60
CA GLU A 34 13.55 -10.72 -20.71
C GLU A 34 12.79 -11.97 -20.28
N ILE A 35 13.43 -12.90 -19.57
CA ILE A 35 12.80 -14.14 -19.10
C ILE A 35 11.64 -13.82 -18.17
N VAL A 36 11.82 -12.91 -17.22
CA VAL A 36 10.75 -12.49 -16.30
C VAL A 36 9.58 -11.92 -17.09
N ARG A 37 9.84 -11.02 -18.04
CA ARG A 37 8.78 -10.46 -18.89
C ARG A 37 8.03 -11.55 -19.66
N GLN A 38 8.74 -12.45 -20.35
CA GLN A 38 8.12 -13.54 -21.13
C GLN A 38 7.29 -14.48 -20.25
N LEU A 39 7.77 -14.81 -19.04
CA LEU A 39 7.03 -15.65 -18.11
C LEU A 39 5.76 -14.95 -17.61
N THR A 40 5.87 -13.67 -17.22
CA THR A 40 4.72 -12.87 -16.78
C THR A 40 3.69 -12.76 -17.91
N ASP A 41 4.11 -12.48 -19.15
CA ASP A 41 3.22 -12.40 -20.31
C ASP A 41 2.51 -13.75 -20.57
N LEU A 42 3.26 -14.85 -20.58
CA LEU A 42 2.74 -16.20 -20.81
C LEU A 42 1.71 -16.60 -19.76
N TYR A 43 2.01 -16.40 -18.47
CA TYR A 43 1.07 -16.74 -17.41
C TYR A 43 -0.12 -15.79 -17.37
N GLY A 44 0.08 -14.50 -17.68
CA GLY A 44 -0.99 -13.52 -17.80
C GLY A 44 -2.00 -13.89 -18.89
N GLU A 45 -1.52 -14.40 -20.02
CA GLU A 45 -2.38 -14.90 -21.10
C GLU A 45 -3.25 -16.09 -20.66
N GLY A 46 -2.65 -17.03 -19.91
CA GLY A 46 -3.37 -18.17 -19.33
C GLY A 46 -4.41 -17.74 -18.30
N LEU A 47 -4.02 -16.88 -17.36
CA LEU A 47 -4.90 -16.34 -16.32
C LEU A 47 -6.07 -15.57 -16.91
N THR A 48 -5.82 -14.77 -17.95
CA THR A 48 -6.88 -14.01 -18.65
C THR A 48 -7.96 -14.94 -19.17
N ARG A 49 -7.58 -16.07 -19.78
CA ARG A 49 -8.54 -17.07 -20.28
C ARG A 49 -9.29 -17.76 -19.14
N ILE A 50 -8.59 -18.16 -18.07
CA ILE A 50 -9.22 -18.81 -16.91
C ILE A 50 -10.26 -17.87 -16.29
N VAL A 51 -9.88 -16.62 -16.03
CA VAL A 51 -10.77 -15.61 -15.43
C VAL A 51 -11.91 -15.26 -16.39
N GLY A 52 -11.65 -15.18 -17.70
CA GLY A 52 -12.70 -15.00 -18.72
C GLY A 52 -13.77 -16.08 -18.63
N THR A 53 -13.37 -17.36 -18.65
CA THR A 53 -14.27 -18.51 -18.49
C THR A 53 -15.04 -18.45 -17.17
N LEU A 54 -14.38 -18.07 -16.06
CA LEU A 54 -15.04 -17.92 -14.76
C LEU A 54 -16.05 -16.77 -14.77
N ARG A 55 -15.74 -15.62 -15.38
CA ARG A 55 -16.66 -14.49 -15.50
C ARG A 55 -17.90 -14.88 -16.31
N GLU A 56 -17.74 -15.69 -17.35
CA GLU A 56 -18.83 -16.15 -18.22
C GLU A 56 -19.73 -17.18 -17.53
N HIS A 57 -19.15 -18.17 -16.85
CA HIS A 57 -19.90 -19.33 -16.35
C HIS A 57 -20.14 -19.35 -14.84
N ALA A 58 -19.33 -18.65 -14.05
CA ALA A 58 -19.39 -18.68 -12.59
C ALA A 58 -18.89 -17.35 -11.96
N PRO A 59 -19.53 -16.20 -12.26
CA PRO A 59 -19.02 -14.87 -11.87
C PRO A 59 -18.82 -14.70 -10.36
N ALA A 60 -19.63 -15.38 -9.54
CA ALA A 60 -19.48 -15.37 -8.09
C ALA A 60 -18.12 -15.94 -7.61
N LEU A 61 -17.54 -16.90 -8.34
CA LEU A 61 -16.24 -17.49 -7.98
C LEU A 61 -15.08 -16.52 -8.18
N VAL A 62 -15.18 -15.54 -9.08
CA VAL A 62 -14.14 -14.53 -9.29
C VAL A 62 -13.93 -13.71 -8.01
N GLY A 63 -15.02 -13.33 -7.35
CA GLY A 63 -14.95 -12.65 -6.05
C GLY A 63 -14.43 -13.55 -4.93
N ALA A 64 -14.76 -14.85 -4.97
CA ALA A 64 -14.31 -15.82 -3.98
C ALA A 64 -12.81 -16.09 -4.07
N ILE A 65 -12.25 -16.26 -5.28
CA ILE A 65 -10.79 -16.46 -5.45
C ILE A 65 -10.01 -15.18 -5.14
N ALA A 66 -10.59 -14.01 -5.43
CA ALA A 66 -10.00 -12.71 -5.08
C ALA A 66 -10.08 -12.38 -3.58
N ALA A 67 -10.67 -13.25 -2.76
CA ALA A 67 -10.63 -13.12 -1.30
C ALA A 67 -9.35 -13.71 -0.69
N ASP A 68 -8.61 -14.53 -1.43
CA ASP A 68 -7.27 -14.99 -1.06
C ASP A 68 -6.24 -13.92 -1.46
N ASP A 69 -5.42 -13.45 -0.51
CA ASP A 69 -4.53 -12.31 -0.74
C ASP A 69 -3.43 -12.63 -1.79
N VAL A 70 -2.95 -13.87 -1.87
CA VAL A 70 -1.93 -14.26 -2.87
C VAL A 70 -2.54 -14.25 -4.27
N VAL A 71 -3.75 -14.82 -4.41
CA VAL A 71 -4.47 -14.82 -5.68
C VAL A 71 -4.90 -13.41 -6.07
N ALA A 72 -5.35 -12.60 -5.11
CA ALA A 72 -5.73 -11.20 -5.35
C ALA A 72 -4.55 -10.39 -5.92
N SER A 73 -3.36 -10.52 -5.33
CA SER A 73 -2.15 -9.86 -5.83
C SER A 73 -1.75 -10.32 -7.23
N LEU A 74 -1.85 -11.63 -7.52
CA LEU A 74 -1.58 -12.15 -8.85
C LEU A 74 -2.58 -11.64 -9.90
N LEU A 75 -3.87 -11.59 -9.55
CA LEU A 75 -4.90 -11.04 -10.44
C LEU A 75 -4.70 -9.55 -10.66
N ALA A 76 -4.28 -8.79 -9.64
CA ALA A 76 -4.00 -7.37 -9.75
C ALA A 76 -2.81 -7.10 -10.68
N LEU A 77 -1.74 -7.89 -10.57
CA LEU A 77 -0.56 -7.78 -11.45
C LEU A 77 -0.89 -7.94 -12.95
N HIS A 78 -1.96 -8.66 -13.27
CA HIS A 78 -2.41 -8.91 -14.65
C HIS A 78 -3.68 -8.11 -15.04
N ASP A 79 -4.09 -7.10 -14.27
CA ASP A 79 -5.31 -6.31 -14.50
C ASP A 79 -6.62 -7.15 -14.54
N LEU A 80 -6.63 -8.31 -13.87
CA LEU A 80 -7.75 -9.25 -13.83
C LEU A 80 -8.57 -9.16 -12.53
N HIS A 81 -8.12 -8.38 -11.56
CA HIS A 81 -8.79 -8.26 -10.27
C HIS A 81 -10.20 -7.67 -10.44
N PRO A 82 -11.24 -8.19 -9.74
CA PRO A 82 -12.62 -7.72 -9.88
C PRO A 82 -12.87 -6.28 -9.39
N LEU A 83 -12.04 -5.81 -8.46
CA LEU A 83 -11.99 -4.43 -7.99
C LEU A 83 -10.85 -3.66 -8.66
N ASP A 84 -11.09 -2.39 -9.01
CA ASP A 84 -10.05 -1.47 -9.49
C ASP A 84 -9.02 -1.13 -8.39
N ALA A 85 -7.88 -0.55 -8.79
CA ALA A 85 -6.77 -0.23 -7.89
C ALA A 85 -7.22 0.69 -6.74
N GLN A 86 -8.04 1.70 -7.03
CA GLN A 86 -8.55 2.64 -6.04
C GLN A 86 -9.39 1.94 -4.97
N ALA A 87 -10.31 1.06 -5.37
CA ALA A 87 -11.16 0.29 -4.47
C ALA A 87 -10.34 -0.70 -3.63
N ARG A 88 -9.32 -1.34 -4.21
CA ARG A 88 -8.41 -2.22 -3.47
C ARG A 88 -7.61 -1.46 -2.42
N VAL A 89 -7.01 -0.33 -2.78
CA VAL A 89 -6.27 0.54 -1.86
C VAL A 89 -7.17 1.00 -0.72
N ARG A 90 -8.36 1.53 -1.02
CA ARG A 90 -9.33 1.94 0.02
C ARG A 90 -9.65 0.81 0.99
N ARG A 91 -9.96 -0.38 0.48
CA ARG A 91 -10.26 -1.55 1.31
C ARG A 91 -9.06 -1.99 2.17
N ALA A 92 -7.83 -1.82 1.69
CA ALA A 92 -6.63 -2.09 2.48
C ALA A 92 -6.44 -1.05 3.59
N LEU A 93 -6.63 0.24 3.28
CA LEU A 93 -6.58 1.32 4.25
C LEU A 93 -7.62 1.15 5.37
N ASP A 94 -8.84 0.75 5.03
CA ASP A 94 -9.91 0.49 5.99
C ASP A 94 -9.55 -0.64 6.97
N ARG A 95 -8.81 -1.67 6.51
CA ARG A 95 -8.33 -2.77 7.37
C ARG A 95 -7.28 -2.31 8.37
N ILE A 96 -6.38 -1.40 7.98
CA ILE A 96 -5.27 -0.94 8.83
C ILE A 96 -5.62 0.27 9.69
N ARG A 97 -6.73 0.98 9.42
CA ARG A 97 -7.18 2.15 10.19
C ARG A 97 -7.09 1.99 11.72
N PRO A 98 -7.48 0.85 12.33
CA PRO A 98 -7.34 0.65 13.78
C PRO A 98 -5.89 0.73 14.30
N GLN A 99 -4.91 0.43 13.44
CA GLN A 99 -3.48 0.36 13.79
C GLN A 99 -2.73 1.66 13.52
N VAL A 100 -3.10 2.36 12.45
CA VAL A 100 -2.36 3.56 11.97
C VAL A 100 -3.08 4.88 12.23
N GLY A 101 -4.34 4.84 12.69
CA GLY A 101 -5.14 6.03 12.98
C GLY A 101 -5.80 6.62 11.73
N ALA A 102 -5.99 7.94 11.70
CA ALA A 102 -6.64 8.63 10.60
C ALA A 102 -5.76 8.56 9.33
N VAL A 103 -6.22 7.81 8.34
CA VAL A 103 -5.63 7.79 6.99
C VAL A 103 -6.68 8.23 5.99
N GLY A 104 -6.31 9.19 5.14
CA GLY A 104 -7.10 9.68 4.02
C GLY A 104 -6.51 9.21 2.69
N TYR A 105 -7.38 8.80 1.76
CA TYR A 105 -7.00 8.51 0.38
C TYR A 105 -7.21 9.77 -0.46
N LEU A 106 -6.15 10.27 -1.11
CA LEU A 106 -6.17 11.51 -1.91
C LEU A 106 -6.29 11.25 -3.41
N GLY A 107 -5.91 10.05 -3.88
CA GLY A 107 -6.01 9.65 -5.28
C GLY A 107 -4.85 8.78 -5.75
N ILE A 108 -4.91 8.35 -7.00
CA ILE A 108 -3.80 7.74 -7.73
C ILE A 108 -3.52 8.62 -8.95
N ASP A 109 -2.26 8.98 -9.17
CA ASP A 109 -1.81 9.86 -10.24
C ASP A 109 -0.49 9.32 -10.79
N ASP A 110 -0.40 9.09 -12.10
CA ASP A 110 0.78 8.50 -12.78
C ASP A 110 1.35 7.24 -12.09
N GLY A 111 0.47 6.39 -11.57
CA GLY A 111 0.85 5.17 -10.87
C GLY A 111 1.35 5.38 -9.44
N VAL A 112 1.25 6.60 -8.89
CA VAL A 112 1.60 6.93 -7.50
C VAL A 112 0.33 7.11 -6.67
N VAL A 113 0.23 6.38 -5.55
CA VAL A 113 -0.88 6.51 -4.60
C VAL A 113 -0.57 7.66 -3.63
N ARG A 114 -1.41 8.70 -3.60
CA ARG A 114 -1.31 9.81 -2.65
C ARG A 114 -2.23 9.59 -1.46
N LEU A 115 -1.67 9.66 -0.25
CA LEU A 115 -2.38 9.48 1.01
C LEU A 115 -2.11 10.63 1.98
N SER A 116 -3.05 10.89 2.88
CA SER A 116 -2.80 11.71 4.07
C SER A 116 -2.73 10.84 5.31
N LEU A 117 -1.75 11.12 6.18
CA LEU A 117 -1.70 10.60 7.53
C LEU A 117 -2.06 11.72 8.50
N GLY A 118 -3.09 11.50 9.30
CA GLY A 118 -3.47 12.41 10.38
C GLY A 118 -2.37 12.43 11.44
N ALA A 119 -2.12 13.60 12.03
CA ALA A 119 -1.08 13.79 13.01
C ALA A 119 -1.32 12.90 14.25
N SER A 120 -0.62 11.76 14.32
CA SER A 120 -0.54 10.99 15.55
C SER A 120 0.25 11.83 16.56
N ARG A 121 -0.41 12.21 17.66
CA ARG A 121 0.23 12.87 18.80
C ARG A 121 1.19 11.87 19.47
N GLY A 122 2.36 11.63 18.91
CA GLY A 122 3.31 10.67 19.46
C GLY A 122 4.60 10.57 18.66
N CYS A 123 5.72 10.50 19.41
CA CYS A 123 7.10 10.21 19.04
C CYS A 123 7.37 9.79 17.58
N SER A 124 8.40 10.37 16.96
CA SER A 124 8.83 10.12 15.56
C SER A 124 8.97 8.64 15.16
N SER A 125 9.15 7.72 16.13
CA SER A 125 9.13 6.28 15.91
C SER A 125 7.75 5.74 15.52
N ALA A 126 6.68 6.18 16.17
CA ALA A 126 5.31 5.73 15.88
C ALA A 126 4.84 6.18 14.50
N ALA A 127 5.17 7.42 14.11
CA ALA A 127 4.88 7.95 12.78
C ALA A 127 5.60 7.16 11.67
N ARG A 128 6.86 6.77 11.90
CA ARG A 128 7.62 5.93 10.96
C ARG A 128 7.01 4.53 10.81
N THR A 129 6.60 3.90 11.90
CA THR A 129 5.94 2.59 11.85
C THR A 129 4.61 2.69 11.12
N ALA A 130 3.78 3.70 11.41
CA ALA A 130 2.51 3.91 10.71
C ALA A 130 2.72 4.10 9.21
N ARG A 131 3.70 4.91 8.80
CA ARG A 131 4.10 5.08 7.40
C ARG A 131 4.48 3.75 6.74
N ALA A 132 5.35 2.96 7.37
CA ALA A 132 5.78 1.67 6.82
C ALA A 132 4.60 0.68 6.67
N THR A 133 3.70 0.65 7.66
CA THR A 133 2.48 -0.18 7.61
C THR A 133 1.57 0.23 6.46
N VAL A 134 1.35 1.54 6.27
CA VAL A 134 0.56 2.06 5.16
C VAL A 134 1.20 1.72 3.81
N GLU A 135 2.50 1.94 3.65
CA GLU A 135 3.21 1.63 2.40
C GLU A 135 3.16 0.14 2.06
N ALA A 136 3.33 -0.74 3.06
CA ALA A 136 3.20 -2.18 2.87
C ALA A 136 1.78 -2.56 2.44
N ALA A 137 0.76 -2.07 3.13
CA ALA A 137 -0.64 -2.36 2.80
C ALA A 137 -1.04 -1.88 1.40
N VAL A 138 -0.52 -0.73 0.95
CA VAL A 138 -0.75 -0.24 -0.41
C VAL A 138 -0.04 -1.11 -1.45
N ARG A 139 1.23 -1.48 -1.20
CA ARG A 139 2.00 -2.33 -2.12
C ARG A 139 1.36 -3.70 -2.29
N ASP A 140 0.84 -4.28 -1.22
CA ASP A 140 0.14 -5.55 -1.25
C ASP A 140 -1.20 -5.43 -2.00
N ALA A 141 -1.93 -4.33 -1.81
CA ALA A 141 -3.24 -4.14 -2.41
C ALA A 141 -3.19 -3.71 -3.89
N ALA A 142 -2.13 -3.01 -4.31
CA ALA A 142 -1.96 -2.48 -5.64
C ALA A 142 -0.51 -2.67 -6.10
N PRO A 143 -0.10 -3.90 -6.48
CA PRO A 143 1.26 -4.21 -6.89
C PRO A 143 1.69 -3.48 -8.18
N GLU A 144 0.74 -2.99 -8.99
CA GLU A 144 1.02 -2.24 -10.20
C GLU A 144 1.42 -0.76 -9.95
N VAL A 145 1.25 -0.27 -8.73
CA VAL A 145 1.57 1.11 -8.33
C VAL A 145 3.09 1.27 -8.22
N SER A 146 3.63 2.32 -8.84
CA SER A 146 5.08 2.61 -8.86
C SER A 146 5.59 3.23 -7.56
N GLY A 147 4.72 3.82 -6.74
CA GLY A 147 5.11 4.46 -5.50
C GLY A 147 3.95 4.91 -4.61
N VAL A 148 4.29 5.23 -3.36
CA VAL A 148 3.33 5.76 -2.38
C VAL A 148 3.88 7.09 -1.86
N GLU A 149 3.06 8.13 -1.98
CA GLU A 149 3.35 9.46 -1.45
C GLU A 149 2.43 9.74 -0.27
N ILE A 150 3.02 10.02 0.89
CA ILE A 150 2.26 10.35 2.10
C ILE A 150 2.50 11.82 2.43
N VAL A 151 1.41 12.58 2.40
CA VAL A 151 1.37 13.98 2.79
C VAL A 151 0.95 14.07 4.26
N ALA A 152 1.66 14.88 5.06
CA ALA A 152 1.22 15.19 6.41
C ALA A 152 -0.02 16.09 6.33
N GLU A 153 -1.08 15.73 7.07
CA GLU A 153 -2.26 16.60 7.15
C GLU A 153 -1.88 17.90 7.88
N ALA A 154 -1.84 19.02 7.14
CA ALA A 154 -1.65 20.33 7.73
C ALA A 154 -2.90 20.68 8.54
N VAL A 155 -2.85 20.51 9.86
CA VAL A 155 -3.88 21.07 10.74
C VAL A 155 -3.88 22.58 10.53
N PRO A 156 -4.97 23.22 10.08
CA PRO A 156 -4.99 24.66 9.92
C PRO A 156 -4.66 25.29 11.28
N ALA A 157 -3.65 26.16 11.28
CA ALA A 157 -3.23 26.87 12.48
C ALA A 157 -4.47 27.55 13.08
N LEU A 158 -4.94 27.04 14.21
CA LEU A 158 -5.97 27.72 14.99
C LEU A 158 -5.41 29.10 15.32
N TYR A 159 -5.93 30.14 14.68
CA TYR A 159 -5.63 31.52 15.02
C TYR A 159 -6.03 31.71 16.48
N GLN A 160 -5.04 31.66 17.36
CA GLN A 160 -5.17 32.04 18.77
C GLN A 160 -5.43 33.54 18.76
N ILE A 161 -6.70 33.92 18.77
CA ILE A 161 -7.13 35.30 18.99
C ILE A 161 -6.81 35.59 20.46
N GLY A 162 -5.58 36.03 20.71
CA GLY A 162 -5.16 36.48 22.02
C GLY A 162 -6.00 37.67 22.43
N MET A 163 -6.82 37.49 23.45
CA MET A 163 -7.43 38.58 24.22
C MET A 163 -6.30 39.50 24.71
N GLY A 164 -6.26 40.73 24.17
CA GLY A 164 -5.41 41.80 24.67
C GLY A 164 -5.78 42.16 26.12
N PRO A 165 -4.81 42.60 26.94
CA PRO A 165 -5.05 42.87 28.35
C PRO A 165 -6.03 44.03 28.54
N PRO A 166 -6.86 44.03 29.60
CA PRO A 166 -7.79 45.10 29.87
C PRO A 166 -7.03 46.39 30.24
N GLY A 167 -7.32 47.48 29.51
CA GLY A 167 -6.80 48.81 29.80
C GLY A 167 -7.27 49.30 31.18
N ALA A 168 -6.34 49.87 31.95
CA ALA A 168 -6.62 50.50 33.23
C ALA A 168 -7.51 51.75 33.06
N PRO A 169 -8.48 52.00 33.95
CA PRO A 169 -9.25 53.24 33.90
C PRO A 169 -8.42 54.41 34.44
N GLU A 170 -8.25 55.43 33.59
CA GLU A 170 -7.74 56.75 33.94
C GLU A 170 -8.63 57.44 34.99
N GLY A 171 -8.01 58.07 35.97
CA GLY A 171 -8.67 58.85 36.99
C GLY A 171 -9.36 60.11 36.44
N ARG A 172 -10.43 60.52 37.11
CA ARG A 172 -10.89 61.91 37.12
C ARG A 172 -11.13 62.38 38.55
N ALA A 173 -10.54 63.52 38.83
CA ALA A 173 -10.72 64.35 39.99
C ALA A 173 -12.20 64.74 40.19
N SER A 174 -12.61 64.88 41.45
CA SER A 174 -13.04 66.18 41.99
C SER A 174 -12.98 66.19 43.51
#